data_AF-A0A8J2RDS0-F1
#
_entry.id   AF-A0A8J2RDS0-F1
#
_cell.length_a   1.000
_cell.length_b   1.000
_cell.length_c   1.000
_cell.angle_alpha   90.00
_cell.angle_beta   90.00
_cell.angle_gamma   90.00
#
_symmetry.space_group_name_H-M   'P 1'
#
loop_
_entity.id
_entity.type
_entity.pdbx_description
1 polymer ?
#
loop_
_entity_poly.entity_id
_entity_poly.type
_entity_poly.pdbx_seq_one_letter_code
_entity_poly.pdbx_strand_id
1 'polypeptide(L)'
;MENFLRKSKVDLSQIESLDSICIILGNESCDLDSAVCALVFAYFLEQQKKFASVHLPVLNIAKEDYILKTEVVYFLNRFNISSELLTFRDEICFSSLQDRKKLKLVLVDHNILSNSDSHLDSSIVQIVDHHKQEHPFSDNIEMLIETVGSCSTLISSIICETLPEILDVVSASLLLGAIIVDVANFSPTAKRATAKDEEIFSKLLKWVPNISKDTLYREIQCAKKDVVNLKFEQLCQKDKKLIAIGGINLPICAFPFLCSALLAKHSDIGSKLDGFCSALNFQGTVLMGISIDEETDTVKRDLVVYSHLAWLKNKLCRELEKADEPNLDLHVVKSSAEYVHYSQGNITATRKMILPMLKNILSKPESTSTLSQRGERSLSISNVDGSPDDSSSASNSGIDTPTNSCNDDDEEVRRSSATAKLSEFHTGDVFANKESKNYLSFRQQGDDLQRERDPLTPENSFAESHFDQSYKKFVLNHMDSDAIEKKLRKENFFREADE
;
A
#
# COMPACT_ATOMS: atom_id res chain seq x y z
N MET A 1 19.76 15.14 5.46
CA MET A 1 19.17 13.85 5.01
C MET A 1 20.16 12.90 4.29
N GLU A 2 20.56 13.15 3.03
CA GLU A 2 21.19 12.15 2.13
C GLU A 2 22.30 11.25 2.73
N ASN A 3 23.27 11.81 3.46
CA ASN A 3 24.37 11.04 4.07
C ASN A 3 23.90 9.97 5.06
N PHE A 4 22.79 10.19 5.76
CA PHE A 4 22.18 9.20 6.65
C PHE A 4 21.61 8.02 5.86
N LEU A 5 20.95 8.27 4.72
CA LEU A 5 20.41 7.21 3.86
C LEU A 5 21.54 6.39 3.21
N ARG A 6 22.63 7.04 2.79
CA ARG A 6 23.86 6.35 2.35
C ARG A 6 24.45 5.47 3.45
N LYS A 7 24.51 5.96 4.70
CA LYS A 7 24.93 5.13 5.85
C LYS A 7 23.97 3.96 6.08
N SER A 8 22.66 4.20 6.06
CA SER A 8 21.62 3.18 6.25
C SER A 8 21.71 2.05 5.22
N LYS A 9 22.06 2.34 3.96
CA LYS A 9 22.33 1.31 2.95
C LYS A 9 23.62 0.51 3.19
N VAL A 10 24.66 1.11 3.77
CA VAL A 10 25.85 0.37 4.23
C VAL A 10 25.47 -0.53 5.41
N ASP A 11 24.72 0.00 6.38
CA ASP A 11 24.23 -0.76 7.54
C ASP A 11 23.31 -1.92 7.13
N LEU A 12 22.48 -1.75 6.10
CA LEU A 12 21.67 -2.81 5.48
C LEU A 12 22.52 -3.94 4.90
N SER A 13 23.63 -3.62 4.22
CA SER A 13 24.51 -4.66 3.64
C SER A 13 25.26 -5.50 4.69
N GLN A 14 25.34 -5.00 5.93
CA GLN A 14 25.94 -5.68 7.09
C GLN A 14 24.91 -6.07 8.16
N ILE A 15 23.60 -6.03 7.84
CA ILE A 15 22.48 -6.10 8.79
C ILE A 15 22.56 -7.31 9.75
N GLU A 16 23.01 -8.45 9.23
CA GLU A 16 23.17 -9.71 9.96
C GLU A 16 24.21 -9.64 11.09
N SER A 17 25.24 -8.79 10.96
CA SER A 17 26.30 -8.61 11.97
C SER A 17 25.97 -7.60 13.07
N LEU A 18 25.03 -6.67 12.86
CA LEU A 18 24.69 -5.62 13.81
C LEU A 18 24.08 -6.19 15.10
N ASP A 19 24.46 -5.71 16.27
CA ASP A 19 23.95 -6.26 17.55
C ASP A 19 22.49 -5.91 17.85
N SER A 20 22.05 -4.71 17.48
CA SER A 20 20.69 -4.21 17.70
C SER A 20 20.31 -3.21 16.61
N ILE A 21 19.07 -3.30 16.12
CA ILE A 21 18.60 -2.59 14.92
C ILE A 21 17.19 -2.05 15.18
N CYS A 22 16.99 -0.76 14.99
CA CYS A 22 15.69 -0.13 15.00
C CYS A 22 15.20 0.07 13.56
N ILE A 23 14.17 -0.68 13.15
CA ILE A 23 13.47 -0.43 11.89
C ILE A 23 12.32 0.54 12.17
N ILE A 24 12.27 1.63 11.38
CA ILE A 24 11.13 2.56 11.37
C ILE A 24 10.31 2.22 10.14
N LEU A 25 9.07 1.77 10.36
CA LEU A 25 8.21 1.19 9.34
C LEU A 25 6.97 2.08 9.13
N GLY A 26 6.68 2.45 7.88
CA GLY A 26 5.42 3.07 7.48
C GLY A 26 4.30 2.05 7.21
N ASN A 27 3.09 2.49 6.91
CA ASN A 27 1.99 1.58 6.55
C ASN A 27 2.19 0.94 5.17
N GLU A 28 1.56 -0.23 4.94
CA GLU A 28 1.67 -1.01 3.68
C GLU A 28 1.15 -0.25 2.45
N SER A 29 0.37 0.82 2.62
CA SER A 29 -0.06 1.66 1.52
C SER A 29 1.08 2.53 0.98
N CYS A 30 2.09 2.84 1.81
CA CYS A 30 3.31 3.58 1.49
C CYS A 30 3.04 4.78 0.57
N ASP A 31 2.09 5.62 1.00
CA ASP A 31 1.89 6.95 0.45
C ASP A 31 2.91 7.93 1.02
N LEU A 32 2.67 9.24 0.83
CA LEU A 32 3.67 10.24 1.12
C LEU A 32 3.90 10.42 2.63
N ASP A 33 2.88 10.32 3.48
CA ASP A 33 3.03 10.54 4.91
C ASP A 33 3.83 9.40 5.55
N SER A 34 3.41 8.15 5.33
CA SER A 34 4.18 6.96 5.73
C SER A 34 5.64 7.00 5.28
N ALA A 35 5.91 7.36 4.02
CA ALA A 35 7.27 7.41 3.48
C ALA A 35 8.11 8.52 4.12
N VAL A 36 7.55 9.72 4.28
CA VAL A 36 8.22 10.87 4.91
C VAL A 36 8.46 10.62 6.40
N CYS A 37 7.45 10.13 7.12
CA CYS A 37 7.55 9.78 8.54
C CYS A 37 8.67 8.76 8.77
N ALA A 38 8.73 7.68 7.98
CA ALA A 38 9.76 6.67 8.14
C ALA A 38 11.17 7.26 7.95
N LEU A 39 11.39 7.98 6.83
CA LEU A 39 12.68 8.57 6.48
C LEU A 39 13.16 9.63 7.50
N VAL A 40 12.28 10.55 7.90
CA VAL A 40 12.63 11.67 8.78
C VAL A 40 12.72 11.24 10.25
N PHE A 41 11.87 10.33 10.71
CA PHE A 41 11.94 9.86 12.10
C PHE A 41 13.11 8.91 12.33
N ALA A 42 13.48 8.06 11.36
CA ALA A 42 14.71 7.26 11.45
C ALA A 42 15.97 8.15 11.54
N TYR A 43 16.00 9.25 10.79
CA TYR A 43 17.09 10.22 10.84
C TYR A 43 17.18 10.92 12.21
N PHE A 44 16.05 11.28 12.81
CA PHE A 44 15.97 11.85 14.17
C PHE A 44 16.43 10.84 15.24
N LEU A 45 15.91 9.61 15.23
CA LEU A 45 16.27 8.58 16.21
C LEU A 45 17.76 8.19 16.10
N GLU A 46 18.35 8.24 14.90
CA GLU A 46 19.80 8.06 14.68
C GLU A 46 20.66 9.15 15.32
N GLN A 47 20.18 10.40 15.40
CA GLN A 47 20.89 11.46 16.16
C GLN A 47 20.73 11.26 17.67
N GLN A 48 19.56 10.81 18.12
CA GLN A 48 19.27 10.55 19.54
C GLN A 48 19.93 9.26 20.07
N LYS A 49 20.33 8.34 19.19
CA LYS A 49 20.80 6.98 19.52
C LYS A 49 19.85 6.24 20.47
N LYS A 50 18.55 6.40 20.21
CA LYS A 50 17.46 5.80 20.99
C LYS A 50 17.19 4.36 20.52
N PHE A 51 16.77 3.47 21.42
CA PHE A 51 16.41 2.06 21.17
C PHE A 51 17.52 1.12 20.62
N ALA A 52 18.33 1.55 19.65
CA ALA A 52 19.35 0.75 18.98
C ALA A 52 20.57 1.57 18.52
N SER A 53 21.64 0.87 18.12
CA SER A 53 22.86 1.47 17.55
C SER A 53 22.71 1.97 16.10
N VAL A 54 21.75 1.39 15.37
CA VAL A 54 21.49 1.62 13.94
C VAL A 54 19.99 1.79 13.73
N HIS A 55 19.63 2.74 12.86
CA HIS A 55 18.25 3.03 12.45
C HIS A 55 18.10 2.85 10.94
N LEU A 56 17.10 2.07 10.53
CA LEU A 56 16.78 1.82 9.12
C LEU A 56 15.35 2.31 8.84
N PRO A 57 15.16 3.36 8.02
CA PRO A 57 13.84 3.70 7.48
C PRO A 57 13.46 2.68 6.41
N VAL A 58 12.27 2.08 6.52
CA VAL A 58 11.80 1.08 5.57
C VAL A 58 10.48 1.52 4.95
N LEU A 59 10.48 1.61 3.62
CA LEU A 59 9.26 1.75 2.83
C LEU A 59 8.57 0.38 2.77
N ASN A 60 7.35 0.29 3.31
CA ASN A 60 6.68 -0.98 3.60
C ASN A 60 6.00 -1.61 2.36
N ILE A 61 6.75 -1.69 1.26
CA ILE A 61 6.38 -2.22 -0.06
C ILE A 61 7.60 -2.92 -0.67
N ALA A 62 7.38 -3.72 -1.72
CA ALA A 62 8.48 -4.26 -2.52
C ALA A 62 9.20 -3.16 -3.32
N LYS A 63 10.48 -3.36 -3.64
CA LYS A 63 11.27 -2.40 -4.45
C LYS A 63 10.67 -2.18 -5.85
N GLU A 64 10.03 -3.21 -6.42
CA GLU A 64 9.35 -3.11 -7.71
C GLU A 64 8.07 -2.24 -7.67
N ASP A 65 7.35 -2.20 -6.54
CA ASP A 65 6.14 -1.39 -6.35
C ASP A 65 6.45 0.11 -6.15
N TYR A 66 7.70 0.47 -5.85
CA TYR A 66 8.08 1.87 -5.57
C TYR A 66 7.68 2.84 -6.68
N ILE A 67 7.86 2.44 -7.95
CA ILE A 67 7.53 3.26 -9.11
C ILE A 67 6.02 3.58 -9.22
N LEU A 68 5.16 2.77 -8.60
CA LEU A 68 3.71 2.99 -8.56
C LEU A 68 3.33 4.15 -7.64
N LYS A 69 4.17 4.47 -6.65
CA LYS A 69 4.01 5.58 -5.69
C LYS A 69 4.49 6.91 -6.32
N THR A 70 3.94 7.25 -7.48
CA THR A 70 4.45 8.32 -8.37
C THR A 70 4.60 9.68 -7.68
N GLU A 71 3.77 10.00 -6.68
CA GLU A 71 3.92 11.17 -5.82
C GLU A 71 5.16 11.12 -4.90
N VAL A 72 5.45 9.97 -4.31
CA VAL A 72 6.61 9.72 -3.44
C VAL A 72 7.88 9.74 -4.28
N VAL A 73 7.86 9.06 -5.42
CA VAL A 73 8.96 9.04 -6.41
C VAL A 73 9.28 10.46 -6.88
N TYR A 74 8.28 11.25 -7.27
CA TYR A 74 8.47 12.64 -7.67
C TYR A 74 9.08 13.48 -6.55
N PHE A 75 8.51 13.39 -5.35
CA PHE A 75 8.85 14.30 -4.26
C PHE A 75 10.21 13.97 -3.63
N LEU A 76 10.58 12.70 -3.47
CA LEU A 76 11.91 12.29 -3.00
C LEU A 76 13.01 12.65 -4.02
N ASN A 77 12.76 12.45 -5.32
CA ASN A 77 13.71 12.85 -6.38
C ASN A 77 13.94 14.38 -6.41
N ARG A 78 12.96 15.21 -6.03
CA ARG A 78 13.14 16.67 -5.89
C ARG A 78 14.25 17.06 -4.92
N PHE A 79 14.56 16.19 -3.95
CA PHE A 79 15.63 16.37 -2.96
C PHE A 79 16.83 15.43 -3.20
N ASN A 80 16.99 14.93 -4.42
CA ASN A 80 18.01 13.95 -4.85
C ASN A 80 17.98 12.60 -4.09
N ILE A 81 16.86 12.26 -3.45
CA ILE A 81 16.67 10.97 -2.77
C ILE A 81 16.17 9.95 -3.81
N SER A 82 17.11 9.23 -4.44
CA SER A 82 16.81 8.19 -5.43
C SER A 82 16.50 6.84 -4.77
N SER A 83 15.95 5.90 -5.57
CA SER A 83 15.61 4.53 -5.13
C SER A 83 16.77 3.79 -4.47
N GLU A 84 18.01 4.02 -4.91
CA GLU A 84 19.18 3.31 -4.39
C GLU A 84 19.63 3.81 -3.01
N LEU A 85 19.02 4.87 -2.49
CA LEU A 85 19.16 5.35 -1.11
C LEU A 85 18.02 4.87 -0.19
N LEU A 86 16.97 4.26 -0.74
CA LEU A 86 15.76 3.88 -0.01
C LEU A 86 15.75 2.38 0.28
N THR A 87 15.39 2.01 1.50
CA THR A 87 15.29 0.60 1.90
C THR A 87 13.84 0.14 1.80
N PHE A 88 13.63 -1.01 1.16
CA PHE A 88 12.33 -1.60 0.87
C PHE A 88 12.09 -2.84 1.73
N ARG A 89 10.82 -3.23 1.86
CA ARG A 89 10.38 -4.33 2.72
C ARG A 89 11.01 -5.67 2.32
N ASP A 90 11.12 -5.91 1.02
CA ASP A 90 11.68 -7.12 0.40
C ASP A 90 13.20 -7.23 0.50
N GLU A 91 13.90 -6.14 0.87
CA GLU A 91 15.35 -6.17 1.16
C GLU A 91 15.66 -6.68 2.59
N ILE A 92 14.67 -6.95 3.45
CA ILE A 92 14.87 -7.32 4.86
C ILE A 92 14.12 -8.59 5.25
N CYS A 93 14.85 -9.58 5.80
CA CYS A 93 14.24 -10.75 6.46
C CYS A 93 13.90 -10.42 7.93
N PHE A 94 12.74 -9.80 8.17
CA PHE A 94 12.29 -9.38 9.50
C PHE A 94 12.33 -10.51 10.54
N SER A 95 11.87 -11.72 10.20
CA SER A 95 11.86 -12.88 11.09
C SER A 95 13.27 -13.30 11.54
N SER A 96 14.28 -13.28 10.65
CA SER A 96 15.69 -13.56 11.00
C SER A 96 16.21 -12.62 12.11
N LEU A 97 15.83 -11.35 12.04
CA LEU A 97 16.21 -10.33 13.02
C LEU A 97 15.45 -10.49 14.34
N GLN A 98 14.18 -10.94 14.29
CA GLN A 98 13.37 -11.21 15.48
C GLN A 98 13.80 -12.48 16.22
N ASP A 99 14.03 -13.59 15.50
CA ASP A 99 14.46 -14.87 16.09
C ASP A 99 15.78 -14.71 16.86
N ARG A 100 16.69 -13.89 16.32
CA ARG A 100 17.97 -13.51 16.96
C ARG A 100 17.84 -12.39 18.00
N LYS A 101 16.63 -11.86 18.22
CA LYS A 101 16.29 -10.79 19.17
C LYS A 101 17.04 -9.47 18.94
N LYS A 102 17.45 -9.23 17.69
CA LYS A 102 18.15 -8.01 17.22
C LYS A 102 17.18 -6.90 16.82
N LEU A 103 15.94 -7.25 16.47
CA LEU A 103 14.93 -6.33 15.93
C LEU A 103 14.25 -5.49 17.02
N LYS A 104 14.22 -4.18 16.83
CA LYS A 104 13.27 -3.22 17.41
C LYS A 104 12.44 -2.59 16.29
N LEU A 105 11.14 -2.41 16.52
CA LEU A 105 10.22 -1.78 15.57
C LEU A 105 9.65 -0.48 16.11
N VAL A 106 9.62 0.53 15.24
CA VAL A 106 8.93 1.79 15.44
C VAL A 106 7.90 1.91 14.32
N LEU A 107 6.62 1.90 14.68
CA LEU A 107 5.55 2.08 13.71
C LEU A 107 5.25 3.57 13.57
N VAL A 108 5.17 4.03 12.32
CA VAL A 108 4.71 5.38 12.00
C VAL A 108 3.55 5.32 11.02
N ASP A 109 2.58 6.21 11.17
CA ASP A 109 1.41 6.32 10.28
C ASP A 109 0.54 5.04 10.18
N HIS A 110 0.64 4.21 11.22
CA HIS A 110 -0.26 3.10 11.55
C HIS A 110 0.02 2.60 12.98
N ASN A 111 -0.96 1.93 13.58
CA ASN A 111 -0.82 1.27 14.88
C ASN A 111 -0.94 -0.26 14.84
N ILE A 112 -1.28 -0.90 13.70
CA ILE A 112 -1.41 -2.36 13.58
C ILE A 112 -0.54 -2.91 12.45
N LEU A 113 0.26 -3.93 12.74
CA LEU A 113 0.91 -4.76 11.72
C LEU A 113 -0.12 -5.62 10.98
N SER A 114 0.15 -5.98 9.72
CA SER A 114 -0.73 -6.89 8.98
C SER A 114 -0.68 -8.30 9.56
N ASN A 115 -1.68 -9.15 9.26
CA ASN A 115 -1.76 -10.51 9.81
C ASN A 115 -0.48 -11.34 9.56
N SER A 116 0.19 -11.11 8.43
CA SER A 116 1.49 -11.69 8.04
C SER A 116 2.67 -11.27 8.91
N ASP A 117 2.58 -10.12 9.58
CA ASP A 117 3.61 -9.52 10.44
C ASP A 117 3.27 -9.59 11.93
N SER A 118 2.10 -10.12 12.31
CA SER A 118 1.64 -10.22 13.71
C SER A 118 2.60 -10.96 14.66
N HIS A 119 3.53 -11.78 14.15
CA HIS A 119 4.60 -12.34 14.97
C HIS A 119 5.55 -11.25 15.52
N LEU A 120 5.77 -10.18 14.76
CA LEU A 120 6.70 -9.08 15.05
C LEU A 120 6.20 -8.12 16.13
N ASP A 121 4.94 -8.20 16.59
CA ASP A 121 4.36 -7.32 17.62
C ASP A 121 5.27 -7.18 18.87
N SER A 122 5.89 -8.28 19.27
CA SER A 122 6.81 -8.34 20.42
C SER A 122 8.14 -7.57 20.25
N SER A 123 8.44 -7.07 19.04
CA SER A 123 9.59 -6.19 18.75
C SER A 123 9.22 -4.70 18.77
N ILE A 124 7.93 -4.33 18.83
CA ILE A 124 7.49 -2.92 18.84
C ILE A 124 8.00 -2.23 20.12
N VAL A 125 8.57 -1.04 19.96
CA VAL A 125 9.03 -0.17 21.08
C VAL A 125 8.42 1.23 21.05
N GLN A 126 7.99 1.70 19.88
CA GLN A 126 7.30 2.99 19.74
C GLN A 126 6.25 2.96 18.62
N ILE A 127 5.16 3.70 18.81
CA ILE A 127 4.13 3.96 17.81
C ILE A 127 3.87 5.47 17.76
N VAL A 128 3.89 6.05 16.56
CA VAL A 128 3.42 7.42 16.31
C VAL A 128 2.40 7.39 15.18
N ASP A 129 1.14 7.69 15.48
CA ASP A 129 0.02 7.50 14.55
C ASP A 129 -1.07 8.56 14.76
N HIS A 130 -1.76 8.95 13.69
CA HIS A 130 -2.89 9.87 13.75
C HIS A 130 -4.25 9.18 13.55
N HIS A 131 -4.26 7.91 13.17
CA HIS A 131 -5.45 7.08 13.11
C HIS A 131 -5.98 6.76 14.52
N LYS A 132 -7.17 6.15 14.57
CA LYS A 132 -7.73 5.65 15.83
C LYS A 132 -6.92 4.43 16.28
N GLN A 133 -6.55 4.37 17.57
CA GLN A 133 -6.09 3.13 18.19
C GLN A 133 -7.12 2.01 18.04
N GLU A 134 -6.72 0.89 17.47
CA GLU A 134 -7.62 -0.24 17.20
C GLU A 134 -7.51 -1.39 18.21
N HIS A 135 -6.37 -1.55 18.88
CA HIS A 135 -6.15 -2.58 19.90
C HIS A 135 -5.29 -2.07 21.08
N PRO A 136 -5.35 -2.71 22.27
CA PRO A 136 -4.54 -2.34 23.42
C PRO A 136 -3.10 -2.86 23.28
N PHE A 137 -2.12 -1.98 23.49
CA PHE A 137 -0.69 -2.31 23.53
C PHE A 137 -0.21 -2.58 24.95
N SER A 138 0.98 -3.18 25.10
CA SER A 138 1.63 -3.32 26.41
C SER A 138 2.16 -1.97 26.93
N ASP A 139 2.11 -1.77 28.25
CA ASP A 139 2.57 -0.55 28.95
C ASP A 139 4.03 -0.13 28.67
N ASN A 140 4.84 -1.01 28.07
CA ASN A 140 6.25 -0.79 27.76
C ASN A 140 6.51 -0.10 26.40
N ILE A 141 5.46 0.14 25.59
CA ILE A 141 5.58 0.77 24.26
C ILE A 141 5.37 2.28 24.39
N GLU A 142 6.29 3.09 23.86
CA GLU A 142 6.10 4.53 23.77
C GLU A 142 5.02 4.85 22.72
N MET A 143 3.94 5.53 23.09
CA MET A 143 2.84 5.82 22.18
C MET A 143 2.52 7.31 22.10
N LEU A 144 2.48 7.84 20.88
CA LEU A 144 1.82 9.09 20.54
C LEU A 144 0.74 8.80 19.49
N ILE A 145 -0.49 8.59 19.96
CA ILE A 145 -1.67 8.42 19.11
C ILE A 145 -2.60 9.62 19.34
N GLU A 146 -2.72 10.50 18.34
CA GLU A 146 -3.46 11.76 18.45
C GLU A 146 -4.14 12.10 17.11
N THR A 147 -5.45 12.35 17.13
CA THR A 147 -6.22 12.65 15.91
C THR A 147 -5.90 14.03 15.34
N VAL A 148 -4.87 14.08 14.50
CA VAL A 148 -4.46 15.20 13.64
C VAL A 148 -4.68 14.86 12.16
N GLY A 149 -4.46 15.81 11.25
CA GLY A 149 -4.66 15.60 9.82
C GLY A 149 -3.55 14.87 9.08
N SER A 150 -2.39 14.64 9.71
CA SER A 150 -1.21 13.96 9.14
C SER A 150 -0.31 13.38 10.25
N CYS A 151 0.24 12.19 10.08
CA CYS A 151 1.27 11.63 10.97
C CYS A 151 2.54 12.50 10.99
N SER A 152 2.93 13.10 9.85
CA SER A 152 4.06 14.03 9.77
C SER A 152 3.90 15.25 10.69
N THR A 153 2.67 15.65 11.04
CA THR A 153 2.42 16.67 12.08
C THR A 153 2.93 16.20 13.46
N LEU A 154 2.72 14.93 13.82
CA LEU A 154 3.16 14.36 15.10
C LEU A 154 4.69 14.18 15.14
N ILE A 155 5.28 13.61 14.07
CA ILE A 155 6.74 13.49 13.92
C ILE A 155 7.42 14.86 14.02
N SER A 156 6.86 15.87 13.36
CA SER A 156 7.35 17.25 13.43
C SER A 156 7.21 17.86 14.82
N SER A 157 6.16 17.53 15.57
CA SER A 157 5.98 17.95 16.98
C SER A 157 7.12 17.42 17.84
N ILE A 158 7.34 16.10 17.81
CA ILE A 158 8.43 15.43 18.57
C ILE A 158 9.78 16.06 18.25
N ILE A 159 10.10 16.26 16.98
CA ILE A 159 11.39 16.85 16.57
C ILE A 159 11.50 18.31 17.04
N CYS A 160 10.46 19.13 16.85
CA CYS A 160 10.46 20.54 17.26
C CYS A 160 10.57 20.74 18.78
N GLU A 161 10.07 19.77 19.57
CA GLU A 161 10.09 19.80 21.03
C GLU A 161 11.36 19.20 21.63
N THR A 162 12.02 18.27 20.93
CA THR A 162 13.16 17.50 21.48
C THR A 162 14.52 17.92 20.92
N LEU A 163 14.64 18.16 19.60
CA LEU A 163 15.92 18.40 18.93
C LEU A 163 15.74 19.13 17.59
N PRO A 164 15.18 20.37 17.59
CA PRO A 164 14.84 21.11 16.37
C PRO A 164 16.04 21.38 15.44
N GLU A 165 17.28 21.36 15.95
CA GLU A 165 18.50 21.59 15.16
C GLU A 165 18.79 20.50 14.11
N ILE A 166 18.15 19.33 14.19
CA ILE A 166 18.30 18.28 13.15
C ILE A 166 17.47 18.56 11.90
N LEU A 167 16.51 19.49 11.97
CA LEU A 167 15.73 19.90 10.80
C LEU A 167 16.63 20.72 9.86
N ASP A 168 16.87 20.16 8.69
CA ASP A 168 17.44 20.83 7.52
C ASP A 168 16.33 21.24 6.54
N VAL A 169 16.67 22.01 5.51
CA VAL A 169 15.70 22.45 4.48
C VAL A 169 15.02 21.26 3.79
N VAL A 170 15.70 20.11 3.68
CA VAL A 170 15.15 18.90 3.04
C VAL A 170 14.12 18.24 3.94
N SER A 171 14.48 17.88 5.18
CA SER A 171 13.59 17.24 6.15
C SER A 171 12.38 18.11 6.49
N ALA A 172 12.55 19.42 6.65
CA ALA A 172 11.43 20.34 6.84
C ALA A 172 10.53 20.42 5.58
N SER A 173 11.10 20.45 4.37
CA SER A 173 10.31 20.42 3.13
C SER A 173 9.57 19.09 2.93
N LEU A 174 10.19 17.96 3.32
CA LEU A 174 9.57 16.65 3.26
C LEU A 174 8.32 16.59 4.16
N LEU A 175 8.47 16.98 5.44
CA LEU A 175 7.36 17.04 6.41
C LEU A 175 6.25 18.01 5.95
N LEU A 176 6.60 19.20 5.44
CA LEU A 176 5.64 20.15 4.86
C LEU A 176 4.87 19.56 3.66
N GLY A 177 5.52 18.73 2.84
CA GLY A 177 4.94 18.11 1.65
C GLY A 177 3.98 16.96 1.96
N ALA A 178 4.24 16.17 2.99
CA ALA A 178 3.27 15.21 3.53
C ALA A 178 2.05 15.96 4.09
N ILE A 179 2.26 16.79 5.13
CA ILE A 179 1.18 17.50 5.83
C ILE A 179 0.25 18.24 4.85
N ILE A 180 0.78 18.93 3.82
CA ILE A 180 -0.08 19.68 2.89
C ILE A 180 -0.99 18.80 2.03
N VAL A 181 -0.58 17.57 1.71
CA VAL A 181 -1.36 16.63 0.90
C VAL A 181 -2.51 16.07 1.72
N ASP A 182 -2.23 15.57 2.92
CA ASP A 182 -3.22 14.84 3.72
C ASP A 182 -4.26 15.77 4.31
N VAL A 183 -3.84 16.95 4.81
CA VAL A 183 -4.76 18.03 5.23
C VAL A 183 -5.45 18.75 4.06
N ALA A 184 -5.22 18.32 2.82
CA ALA A 184 -5.81 18.82 1.58
C ALA A 184 -5.68 20.36 1.43
N ASN A 185 -4.44 20.86 1.49
CA ASN A 185 -4.08 22.28 1.42
C ASN A 185 -4.81 23.17 2.44
N PHE A 186 -5.08 22.65 3.64
CA PHE A 186 -5.88 23.31 4.70
C PHE A 186 -7.28 23.73 4.22
N SER A 187 -7.87 22.99 3.27
CA SER A 187 -9.18 23.33 2.68
C SER A 187 -10.31 23.32 3.72
N PRO A 188 -11.02 24.46 3.94
CA PRO A 188 -12.15 24.54 4.87
C PRO A 188 -13.34 23.66 4.50
N THR A 189 -13.45 23.22 3.23
CA THR A 189 -14.47 22.25 2.80
C THR A 189 -14.06 20.81 3.06
N ALA A 190 -12.76 20.49 3.02
CA ALA A 190 -12.25 19.15 3.29
C ALA A 190 -12.22 18.79 4.78
N LYS A 191 -12.03 19.79 5.66
CA LYS A 191 -12.07 19.65 7.14
C LYS A 191 -11.14 18.58 7.72
N ARG A 192 -9.98 18.38 7.09
CA ARG A 192 -8.96 17.42 7.53
C ARG A 192 -7.91 18.01 8.46
N ALA A 193 -7.63 19.31 8.35
CA ALA A 193 -6.68 19.99 9.22
C ALA A 193 -7.23 20.19 10.64
N THR A 194 -6.34 20.07 11.62
CA THR A 194 -6.54 20.52 13.01
C THR A 194 -5.69 21.75 13.33
N ALA A 195 -5.94 22.37 14.47
CA ALA A 195 -5.11 23.48 14.95
C ALA A 195 -3.63 23.09 15.16
N LYS A 196 -3.34 21.81 15.47
CA LYS A 196 -1.97 21.31 15.61
C LYS A 196 -1.27 21.22 14.25
N ASP A 197 -1.97 20.80 13.20
CA ASP A 197 -1.42 20.82 11.83
C ASP A 197 -1.06 22.25 11.41
N GLU A 198 -1.91 23.25 11.70
CA GLU A 198 -1.63 24.66 11.42
C GLU A 198 -0.44 25.20 12.20
N GLU A 199 -0.35 24.89 13.51
CA GLU A 199 0.76 25.31 14.37
C GLU A 199 2.09 24.70 13.91
N ILE A 200 2.12 23.39 13.69
CA ILE A 200 3.32 22.64 13.30
C ILE A 200 3.79 23.03 11.90
N PHE A 201 2.88 23.15 10.92
CA PHE A 201 3.23 23.66 9.59
C PHE A 201 3.84 25.06 9.69
N SER A 202 3.31 25.92 10.56
CA SER A 202 3.84 27.27 10.81
C SER A 202 5.20 27.26 11.51
N LYS A 203 5.52 26.24 12.32
CA LYS A 203 6.90 26.02 12.84
C LYS A 203 7.85 25.63 11.71
N LEU A 204 7.47 24.65 10.87
CA LEU A 204 8.31 24.13 9.77
C LEU A 204 8.66 25.19 8.71
N LEU A 205 7.78 26.17 8.48
CA LEU A 205 8.06 27.30 7.58
C LEU A 205 9.30 28.13 7.96
N LYS A 206 9.83 28.04 9.19
CA LYS A 206 11.09 28.69 9.58
C LYS A 206 12.29 28.23 8.74
N TRP A 207 12.29 26.97 8.32
CA TRP A 207 13.34 26.38 7.48
C TRP A 207 13.07 26.56 5.98
N VAL A 208 11.81 26.78 5.59
CA VAL A 208 11.37 26.84 4.18
C VAL A 208 10.45 28.05 3.93
N PRO A 209 10.87 29.29 4.24
CA PRO A 209 9.96 30.45 4.36
C PRO A 209 9.31 30.92 3.06
N ASN A 210 9.85 30.52 1.91
CA ASN A 210 9.41 30.98 0.58
C ASN A 210 8.50 29.99 -0.16
N ILE A 211 7.98 28.94 0.51
CA ILE A 211 7.20 27.88 -0.14
C ILE A 211 5.72 28.27 -0.31
N SER A 212 5.21 28.22 -1.54
CA SER A 212 3.79 28.37 -1.83
C SER A 212 3.07 27.06 -1.54
N LYS A 213 2.17 27.06 -0.54
CA LYS A 213 1.36 25.88 -0.18
C LYS A 213 0.60 25.31 -1.38
N ASP A 214 -0.08 26.18 -2.13
CA ASP A 214 -0.91 25.80 -3.28
C ASP A 214 -0.07 25.22 -4.43
N THR A 215 1.14 25.74 -4.63
CA THR A 215 2.05 25.24 -5.67
C THR A 215 2.62 23.89 -5.27
N LEU A 216 3.07 23.73 -4.03
CA LEU A 216 3.56 22.45 -3.48
C LEU A 216 2.48 21.36 -3.56
N TYR A 217 1.27 21.67 -3.06
CA TYR A 217 0.13 20.76 -3.09
C TYR A 217 -0.24 20.36 -4.52
N ARG A 218 -0.36 21.33 -5.44
CA ARG A 218 -0.66 21.05 -6.86
C ARG A 218 0.42 20.20 -7.51
N GLU A 219 1.70 20.51 -7.30
CA GLU A 219 2.83 19.74 -7.86
C GLU A 219 2.78 18.27 -7.43
N ILE A 220 2.58 17.99 -6.14
CA ILE A 220 2.51 16.62 -5.62
C ILE A 220 1.22 15.92 -6.08
N GLN A 221 0.06 16.61 -6.10
CA GLN A 221 -1.20 16.04 -6.56
C GLN A 221 -1.23 15.76 -8.08
N CYS A 222 -0.50 16.55 -8.87
CA CYS A 222 -0.24 16.23 -10.27
C CYS A 222 0.63 14.97 -10.38
N ALA A 223 1.72 14.86 -9.60
CA ALA A 223 2.57 13.67 -9.60
C ALA A 223 1.86 12.38 -9.15
N LYS A 224 0.91 12.45 -8.20
CA LYS A 224 0.05 11.32 -7.79
C LYS A 224 -0.75 10.73 -8.96
N LYS A 225 -1.05 11.56 -9.97
CA LYS A 225 -1.84 11.24 -11.17
C LYS A 225 -1.00 11.08 -12.44
N ASP A 226 0.27 11.52 -12.44
CA ASP A 226 1.16 11.34 -13.58
C ASP A 226 1.64 9.89 -13.67
N VAL A 227 0.87 9.12 -14.42
CA VAL A 227 1.12 7.69 -14.72
C VAL A 227 1.78 7.49 -16.08
N VAL A 228 2.25 8.57 -16.74
CA VAL A 228 2.71 8.57 -18.14
C VAL A 228 4.00 7.74 -18.31
N ASN A 229 4.76 7.55 -17.24
CA ASN A 229 6.00 6.76 -17.22
C ASN A 229 5.82 5.26 -16.87
N LEU A 230 4.59 4.80 -16.56
CA LEU A 230 4.34 3.42 -16.13
C LEU A 230 4.11 2.46 -17.31
N LYS A 231 4.63 1.23 -17.21
CA LYS A 231 4.31 0.13 -18.14
C LYS A 231 2.86 -0.33 -17.97
N PHE A 232 2.33 -1.12 -18.93
CA PHE A 232 0.93 -1.60 -18.90
C PHE A 232 0.60 -2.38 -17.62
N GLU A 233 1.53 -3.23 -17.17
CA GLU A 233 1.40 -4.07 -15.98
C GLU A 233 1.38 -3.21 -14.72
N GLN A 234 2.27 -2.21 -14.66
CA GLN A 234 2.38 -1.22 -13.59
C GLN A 234 1.15 -0.32 -13.51
N LEU A 235 0.59 0.11 -14.65
CA LEU A 235 -0.70 0.80 -14.71
C LEU A 235 -1.80 -0.06 -14.11
N CYS A 236 -1.86 -1.34 -14.48
CA CYS A 236 -2.84 -2.29 -13.95
C CYS A 236 -2.63 -2.61 -12.45
N GLN A 237 -1.41 -2.42 -11.92
CA GLN A 237 -1.10 -2.57 -10.50
C GLN A 237 -1.40 -1.32 -9.66
N LYS A 238 -1.09 -0.10 -10.15
CA LYS A 238 -1.07 1.16 -9.35
C LYS A 238 -2.36 1.40 -8.56
N ASP A 239 -3.52 1.20 -9.17
CA ASP A 239 -4.78 1.16 -8.43
C ASP A 239 -5.60 -0.09 -8.80
N LYS A 240 -5.12 -1.23 -8.30
CA LYS A 240 -5.73 -2.55 -8.38
C LYS A 240 -6.55 -2.86 -7.12
N LYS A 241 -7.76 -3.40 -7.26
CA LYS A 241 -8.45 -4.13 -6.18
C LYS A 241 -8.80 -5.54 -6.63
N LEU A 242 -8.38 -6.55 -5.89
CA LEU A 242 -8.61 -7.96 -6.20
C LEU A 242 -9.92 -8.46 -5.57
N ILE A 243 -10.68 -9.24 -6.32
CA ILE A 243 -11.73 -10.11 -5.78
C ILE A 243 -11.26 -11.57 -5.91
N ALA A 244 -11.27 -12.32 -4.82
CA ALA A 244 -10.98 -13.75 -4.79
C ALA A 244 -12.21 -14.50 -4.24
N ILE A 245 -13.00 -15.13 -5.12
CA ILE A 245 -14.25 -15.82 -4.75
C ILE A 245 -14.37 -17.12 -5.57
N GLY A 246 -14.65 -18.25 -4.92
CA GLY A 246 -14.94 -19.51 -5.61
C GLY A 246 -13.80 -20.06 -6.48
N GLY A 247 -12.54 -19.73 -6.14
CA GLY A 247 -11.36 -20.05 -6.96
C GLY A 247 -11.12 -19.09 -8.14
N ILE A 248 -11.91 -18.00 -8.25
CA ILE A 248 -11.78 -16.97 -9.27
C ILE A 248 -11.08 -15.76 -8.66
N ASN A 249 -9.89 -15.45 -9.17
CA ASN A 249 -9.17 -14.22 -8.95
C ASN A 249 -9.49 -13.23 -10.07
N LEU A 250 -10.16 -12.12 -9.74
CA LEU A 250 -10.59 -11.08 -10.66
C LEU A 250 -10.15 -9.69 -10.13
N PRO A 251 -9.02 -9.13 -10.59
CA PRO A 251 -8.67 -7.72 -10.37
C PRO A 251 -9.65 -6.75 -11.05
N ILE A 252 -9.78 -5.58 -10.43
CA ILE A 252 -10.37 -4.38 -11.01
C ILE A 252 -9.31 -3.27 -10.99
N CYS A 253 -8.88 -2.84 -12.17
CA CYS A 253 -7.81 -1.86 -12.37
C CYS A 253 -8.42 -0.51 -12.74
N ALA A 254 -8.12 0.56 -12.00
CA ALA A 254 -8.64 1.90 -12.25
C ALA A 254 -7.56 2.83 -12.82
N PHE A 255 -7.88 3.55 -13.90
CA PHE A 255 -6.97 4.48 -14.59
C PHE A 255 -7.45 5.94 -14.52
N PRO A 256 -6.54 6.93 -14.44
CA PRO A 256 -6.86 8.36 -14.51
C PRO A 256 -7.05 8.88 -15.96
N PHE A 257 -7.41 7.98 -16.88
CA PHE A 257 -7.70 8.24 -18.29
C PHE A 257 -8.71 7.18 -18.77
N LEU A 258 -9.29 7.33 -19.97
CA LEU A 258 -10.21 6.33 -20.55
C LEU A 258 -9.46 5.09 -21.06
N CYS A 259 -10.00 3.90 -20.84
CA CYS A 259 -9.49 2.63 -21.37
C CYS A 259 -9.35 2.67 -22.91
N SER A 260 -10.19 3.42 -23.61
CA SER A 260 -10.08 3.68 -25.05
C SER A 260 -8.68 4.17 -25.47
N ALA A 261 -7.96 4.91 -24.62
CA ALA A 261 -6.60 5.35 -24.89
C ALA A 261 -5.59 4.18 -24.92
N LEU A 262 -5.76 3.19 -24.03
CA LEU A 262 -4.97 1.95 -24.07
C LEU A 262 -5.34 1.10 -25.29
N LEU A 263 -6.64 0.95 -25.58
CA LEU A 263 -7.14 0.18 -26.72
C LEU A 263 -6.72 0.76 -28.08
N ALA A 264 -6.50 2.07 -28.16
CA ALA A 264 -6.01 2.75 -29.36
C ALA A 264 -4.48 2.67 -29.52
N LYS A 265 -3.75 2.48 -28.42
CA LYS A 265 -2.28 2.47 -28.37
C LYS A 265 -1.69 1.06 -28.48
N HIS A 266 -2.39 0.06 -27.97
CA HIS A 266 -1.98 -1.35 -27.99
C HIS A 266 -2.87 -2.13 -28.94
N SER A 267 -2.40 -2.32 -30.18
CA SER A 267 -3.02 -3.23 -31.15
C SER A 267 -2.98 -4.69 -30.67
N ASP A 268 -2.04 -5.02 -29.79
CA ASP A 268 -1.80 -6.29 -29.13
C ASP A 268 -2.45 -6.42 -27.74
N ILE A 269 -3.39 -5.54 -27.39
CA ILE A 269 -3.95 -5.46 -26.03
C ILE A 269 -4.53 -6.79 -25.51
N GLY A 270 -5.04 -7.66 -26.38
CA GLY A 270 -5.47 -9.01 -26.02
C GLY A 270 -4.32 -9.83 -25.41
N SER A 271 -3.16 -9.83 -26.05
CA SER A 271 -1.93 -10.47 -25.57
C SER A 271 -1.40 -9.82 -24.28
N LYS A 272 -1.45 -8.49 -24.15
CA LYS A 272 -1.02 -7.82 -22.91
C LYS A 272 -1.96 -8.12 -21.72
N LEU A 273 -3.27 -8.17 -21.97
CA LEU A 273 -4.27 -8.61 -20.99
C LEU A 273 -4.07 -10.07 -20.58
N ASP A 274 -3.79 -10.96 -21.55
CA ASP A 274 -3.50 -12.37 -21.31
C ASP A 274 -2.22 -12.55 -20.49
N GLY A 275 -1.14 -11.84 -20.83
CA GLY A 275 0.11 -11.85 -20.08
C GLY A 275 -0.04 -11.36 -18.64
N PHE A 276 -0.73 -10.22 -18.43
CA PHE A 276 -1.01 -9.68 -17.10
C PHE A 276 -1.83 -10.64 -16.23
N CYS A 277 -2.85 -11.28 -16.79
CA CYS A 277 -3.69 -12.22 -16.06
C CYS A 277 -2.95 -13.55 -15.78
N SER A 278 -2.23 -14.08 -16.77
CA SER A 278 -1.43 -15.32 -16.64
C SER A 278 -0.33 -15.18 -15.60
N ALA A 279 0.44 -14.08 -15.60
CA ALA A 279 1.57 -13.85 -14.70
C ALA A 279 1.18 -13.80 -13.21
N LEU A 280 -0.09 -13.47 -12.90
CA LEU A 280 -0.60 -13.31 -11.54
C LEU A 280 -1.72 -14.33 -11.20
N ASN A 281 -1.92 -15.36 -12.04
CA ASN A 281 -2.97 -16.37 -11.90
C ASN A 281 -4.37 -15.78 -11.68
N PHE A 282 -4.73 -14.81 -12.52
CA PHE A 282 -6.05 -14.21 -12.62
C PHE A 282 -6.84 -14.85 -13.75
N GLN A 283 -8.13 -15.13 -13.54
CA GLN A 283 -8.97 -15.74 -14.58
C GLN A 283 -9.51 -14.70 -15.56
N GLY A 284 -9.34 -13.40 -15.27
CA GLY A 284 -9.66 -12.27 -16.12
C GLY A 284 -9.35 -10.95 -15.42
N THR A 285 -9.79 -9.83 -15.99
CA THR A 285 -9.68 -8.50 -15.36
C THR A 285 -10.84 -7.59 -15.79
N VAL A 286 -11.16 -6.62 -14.94
CA VAL A 286 -12.04 -5.49 -15.29
C VAL A 286 -11.23 -4.20 -15.24
N LEU A 287 -11.04 -3.56 -16.39
CA LEU A 287 -10.44 -2.23 -16.46
C LEU A 287 -11.52 -1.17 -16.34
N MET A 288 -11.24 -0.07 -15.64
CA MET A 288 -12.12 1.10 -15.52
C MET A 288 -11.34 2.39 -15.81
N GLY A 289 -11.84 3.18 -16.74
CA GLY A 289 -11.29 4.49 -17.07
C GLY A 289 -12.17 5.65 -16.60
N ILE A 290 -11.54 6.80 -16.39
CA ILE A 290 -12.23 8.09 -16.20
C ILE A 290 -11.49 9.16 -17.01
N SER A 291 -12.23 10.08 -17.62
CA SER A 291 -11.71 11.36 -18.08
C SER A 291 -12.56 12.47 -17.48
N ILE A 292 -11.90 13.57 -17.13
CA ILE A 292 -12.52 14.79 -16.61
C ILE A 292 -11.97 15.96 -17.43
N ASP A 293 -12.86 16.65 -18.12
CA ASP A 293 -12.59 17.88 -18.85
C ASP A 293 -12.88 19.07 -17.92
N GLU A 294 -11.82 19.78 -17.52
CA GLU A 294 -11.90 20.94 -16.60
C GLU A 294 -12.47 22.19 -17.27
N GLU A 295 -12.41 22.30 -18.60
CA GLU A 295 -13.00 23.43 -19.33
C GLU A 295 -14.52 23.31 -19.46
N THR A 296 -15.07 22.08 -19.45
CA THR A 296 -16.51 21.82 -19.69
C THR A 296 -17.31 21.14 -18.57
N ASP A 297 -16.69 20.75 -17.43
CA ASP A 297 -17.30 19.88 -16.38
C ASP A 297 -17.80 18.53 -16.93
N THR A 298 -17.23 18.06 -18.05
CA THR A 298 -17.63 16.79 -18.67
C THR A 298 -16.80 15.64 -18.10
N VAL A 299 -17.43 14.85 -17.21
CA VAL A 299 -16.91 13.55 -16.78
C VAL A 299 -17.31 12.48 -17.81
N LYS A 300 -16.38 11.59 -18.16
CA LYS A 300 -16.59 10.40 -19.01
C LYS A 300 -16.05 9.18 -18.28
N ARG A 301 -16.69 8.01 -18.45
CA ARG A 301 -16.21 6.72 -17.96
C ARG A 301 -16.35 5.64 -19.02
N ASP A 302 -15.43 4.70 -19.01
CA ASP A 302 -15.47 3.50 -19.83
C ASP A 302 -14.91 2.28 -19.07
N LEU A 303 -15.23 1.09 -19.55
CA LEU A 303 -14.99 -0.17 -18.86
C LEU A 303 -14.60 -1.26 -19.86
N VAL A 304 -13.62 -2.10 -19.54
CA VAL A 304 -13.25 -3.27 -20.35
C VAL A 304 -13.34 -4.54 -19.50
N VAL A 305 -14.09 -5.53 -19.98
CA VAL A 305 -14.15 -6.88 -19.39
C VAL A 305 -13.28 -7.82 -20.24
N TYR A 306 -12.30 -8.48 -19.63
CA TYR A 306 -11.47 -9.51 -20.24
C TYR A 306 -11.47 -10.79 -19.38
N SER A 307 -11.40 -11.96 -20.02
CA SER A 307 -11.14 -13.24 -19.32
C SER A 307 -10.74 -14.34 -20.31
N HIS A 308 -9.73 -15.14 -19.95
CA HIS A 308 -9.40 -16.39 -20.66
C HIS A 308 -10.58 -17.39 -20.65
N LEU A 309 -11.45 -17.30 -19.63
CA LEU A 309 -12.62 -18.15 -19.46
C LEU A 309 -13.82 -17.50 -20.14
N ALA A 310 -14.16 -17.96 -21.36
CA ALA A 310 -15.27 -17.42 -22.14
C ALA A 310 -16.62 -17.40 -21.37
N TRP A 311 -16.88 -18.40 -20.53
CA TRP A 311 -18.08 -18.41 -19.66
C TRP A 311 -18.06 -17.27 -18.63
N LEU A 312 -16.90 -16.99 -18.02
CA LEU A 312 -16.73 -15.92 -17.04
C LEU A 312 -16.88 -14.56 -17.71
N LYS A 313 -16.22 -14.32 -18.86
CA LYS A 313 -16.41 -13.09 -19.65
C LYS A 313 -17.90 -12.84 -19.93
N ASN A 314 -18.59 -13.85 -20.47
CA ASN A 314 -20.00 -13.75 -20.84
C ASN A 314 -20.91 -13.55 -19.62
N LYS A 315 -20.60 -14.17 -18.47
CA LYS A 315 -21.31 -13.95 -17.20
C LYS A 315 -21.11 -12.51 -16.69
N LEU A 316 -19.87 -12.03 -16.64
CA LEU A 316 -19.56 -10.67 -16.19
C LEU A 316 -20.25 -9.61 -17.06
N CYS A 317 -20.11 -9.70 -18.39
CA CYS A 317 -20.80 -8.83 -19.35
C CYS A 317 -22.32 -8.81 -19.11
N ARG A 318 -22.96 -9.99 -19.15
CA ARG A 318 -24.42 -10.12 -19.06
C ARG A 318 -25.00 -9.61 -17.75
N GLU A 319 -24.32 -9.80 -16.63
CA GLU A 319 -24.83 -9.36 -15.31
C GLU A 319 -24.50 -7.87 -15.02
N LEU A 320 -23.45 -7.31 -15.63
CA LEU A 320 -23.17 -5.85 -15.59
C LEU A 320 -24.13 -5.06 -16.50
N GLU A 321 -24.44 -5.59 -17.69
CA GLU A 321 -25.44 -5.02 -18.63
C GLU A 321 -26.87 -5.01 -18.06
N LYS A 322 -27.17 -5.92 -17.12
CA LYS A 322 -28.47 -6.09 -16.46
C LYS A 322 -28.52 -5.53 -15.04
N ALA A 323 -27.51 -4.77 -14.63
CA ALA A 323 -27.54 -4.15 -13.31
C ALA A 323 -28.55 -3.00 -13.29
N ASP A 324 -29.50 -3.03 -12.35
CA ASP A 324 -30.43 -1.92 -12.08
C ASP A 324 -30.01 -1.07 -10.86
N GLU A 325 -29.25 -1.66 -9.92
CA GLU A 325 -28.85 -1.04 -8.66
C GLU A 325 -27.33 -1.12 -8.41
N PRO A 326 -26.57 -0.05 -8.72
CA PRO A 326 -26.94 1.05 -9.63
C PRO A 326 -26.94 0.59 -11.09
N ASN A 327 -27.85 1.14 -11.89
CA ASN A 327 -27.77 1.01 -13.34
C ASN A 327 -26.50 1.70 -13.85
N LEU A 328 -25.66 0.95 -14.54
CA LEU A 328 -24.37 1.41 -15.05
C LEU A 328 -24.50 2.14 -16.41
N ASP A 329 -25.63 1.96 -17.09
CA ASP A 329 -25.93 2.49 -18.43
C ASP A 329 -24.81 2.17 -19.44
N LEU A 330 -24.47 0.88 -19.55
CA LEU A 330 -23.39 0.41 -20.40
C LEU A 330 -23.82 0.36 -21.87
N HIS A 331 -23.00 0.91 -22.75
CA HIS A 331 -23.16 0.77 -24.21
C HIS A 331 -21.90 0.14 -24.79
N VAL A 332 -22.05 -0.94 -25.57
CA VAL A 332 -20.91 -1.64 -26.20
C VAL A 332 -20.29 -0.73 -27.27
N VAL A 333 -19.01 -0.38 -27.08
CA VAL A 333 -18.20 0.36 -28.05
C VAL A 333 -17.44 -0.59 -28.96
N LYS A 334 -16.91 -1.69 -28.42
CA LYS A 334 -16.24 -2.76 -29.17
C LYS A 334 -16.41 -4.10 -28.45
N SER A 335 -16.67 -5.17 -29.20
CA SER A 335 -16.71 -6.55 -28.68
C SER A 335 -15.80 -7.44 -29.52
N SER A 336 -15.00 -8.29 -28.87
CA SER A 336 -14.12 -9.28 -29.50
C SER A 336 -14.26 -10.66 -28.84
N ALA A 337 -13.55 -11.66 -29.38
CA ALA A 337 -13.43 -12.97 -28.76
C ALA A 337 -12.82 -12.89 -27.35
N GLU A 338 -11.88 -11.96 -27.13
CA GLU A 338 -11.09 -11.83 -25.90
C GLU A 338 -11.74 -10.89 -24.87
N TYR A 339 -12.24 -9.72 -25.32
CA TYR A 339 -12.71 -8.65 -24.44
C TYR A 339 -13.96 -7.95 -24.93
N VAL A 340 -14.63 -7.21 -24.05
CA VAL A 340 -15.71 -6.27 -24.40
C VAL A 340 -15.43 -4.92 -23.76
N HIS A 341 -15.52 -3.85 -24.55
CA HIS A 341 -15.33 -2.46 -24.16
C HIS A 341 -16.66 -1.71 -24.20
N TYR A 342 -16.98 -1.02 -23.11
CA TYR A 342 -18.21 -0.28 -22.91
C TYR A 342 -17.91 1.18 -22.59
N SER A 343 -18.69 2.12 -23.14
CA SER A 343 -18.87 3.43 -22.51
C SER A 343 -19.90 3.31 -21.40
N GLN A 344 -19.67 3.97 -20.27
CA GLN A 344 -20.52 3.91 -19.08
C GLN A 344 -21.28 5.24 -18.90
N GLY A 345 -22.57 5.24 -19.23
CA GLY A 345 -23.44 6.42 -19.15
C GLY A 345 -23.64 6.92 -17.71
N ASN A 346 -23.72 6.01 -16.73
CA ASN A 346 -23.76 6.40 -15.33
C ASN A 346 -22.35 6.78 -14.82
N ILE A 347 -21.95 8.02 -15.09
CA ILE A 347 -20.69 8.62 -14.64
C ILE A 347 -20.50 8.67 -13.11
N THR A 348 -21.54 8.40 -12.31
CA THR A 348 -21.44 8.36 -10.84
C THR A 348 -21.09 6.98 -10.29
N ALA A 349 -21.28 5.90 -11.06
CA ALA A 349 -20.99 4.54 -10.63
C ALA A 349 -19.46 4.26 -10.68
N THR A 350 -18.76 4.58 -9.60
CA THR A 350 -17.31 4.34 -9.50
C THR A 350 -17.00 2.87 -9.19
N ARG A 351 -15.71 2.49 -9.15
CA ARG A 351 -15.30 1.15 -8.70
C ARG A 351 -15.86 0.78 -7.33
N LYS A 352 -16.12 1.76 -6.44
CA LYS A 352 -16.75 1.49 -5.12
C LYS A 352 -18.17 0.92 -5.25
N MET A 353 -18.86 1.19 -6.36
CA MET A 353 -20.14 0.57 -6.71
C MET A 353 -19.94 -0.75 -7.48
N ILE A 354 -19.05 -0.78 -8.48
CA ILE A 354 -18.87 -1.97 -9.34
C ILE A 354 -18.21 -3.15 -8.61
N LEU A 355 -17.32 -2.91 -7.64
CA LEU A 355 -16.64 -3.96 -6.87
C LEU A 355 -17.62 -4.86 -6.08
N PRO A 356 -18.57 -4.36 -5.27
CA PRO A 356 -19.56 -5.22 -4.61
C PRO A 356 -20.51 -5.90 -5.61
N MET A 357 -20.83 -5.28 -6.75
CA MET A 357 -21.61 -5.91 -7.82
C MET A 357 -20.85 -7.13 -8.39
N LEU A 358 -19.56 -6.99 -8.69
CA LEU A 358 -18.70 -8.09 -9.13
C LEU A 358 -18.55 -9.17 -8.06
N LYS A 359 -18.38 -8.82 -6.77
CA LYS A 359 -18.40 -9.80 -5.66
C LYS A 359 -19.71 -10.63 -5.67
N ASN A 360 -20.86 -9.98 -5.87
CA ASN A 360 -22.17 -10.63 -5.95
C ASN A 360 -22.31 -11.54 -7.21
N ILE A 361 -21.86 -11.07 -8.38
CA ILE A 361 -21.87 -11.83 -9.64
C ILE A 361 -21.02 -13.11 -9.54
N LEU A 362 -19.86 -13.04 -8.89
CA LEU A 362 -19.01 -14.22 -8.68
C LEU A 362 -19.60 -15.19 -7.64
N SER A 363 -20.22 -14.68 -6.57
CA SER A 363 -20.80 -15.50 -5.50
C SER A 363 -22.03 -16.32 -5.94
N LYS A 364 -22.77 -15.86 -6.95
CA LYS A 364 -23.90 -16.60 -7.52
C LYS A 364 -23.40 -17.82 -8.32
N PRO A 365 -23.82 -19.06 -8.01
CA PRO A 365 -23.55 -20.21 -8.89
C PRO A 365 -24.22 -20.01 -10.25
N GLU A 366 -23.76 -20.71 -11.29
CA GLU A 366 -24.43 -20.66 -12.59
C GLU A 366 -25.82 -21.31 -12.50
N SER A 367 -26.86 -20.56 -12.85
CA SER A 367 -28.19 -21.10 -13.09
C SER A 367 -28.16 -21.96 -14.35
N THR A 368 -28.17 -23.29 -14.20
CA THR A 368 -28.11 -24.29 -15.28
C THR A 368 -29.43 -24.36 -16.07
N SER A 369 -29.80 -23.27 -16.74
CA SER A 369 -31.11 -23.07 -17.38
C SER A 369 -31.04 -23.02 -18.91
N THR A 370 -30.21 -23.86 -19.54
CA THR A 370 -30.12 -23.97 -21.01
C THR A 370 -29.67 -25.35 -21.54
N LEU A 371 -29.90 -26.44 -20.79
CA LEU A 371 -29.44 -27.79 -21.19
C LEU A 371 -30.48 -28.92 -21.01
N SER A 372 -31.78 -28.59 -21.13
CA SER A 372 -32.90 -29.53 -20.90
C SER A 372 -33.77 -29.80 -22.14
N GLN A 373 -33.16 -29.87 -23.35
CA GLN A 373 -33.82 -30.40 -24.54
C GLN A 373 -32.89 -31.27 -25.40
N ARG A 374 -32.56 -32.47 -24.89
CA ARG A 374 -32.33 -33.65 -25.73
C ARG A 374 -32.97 -34.86 -25.05
N GLY A 375 -33.78 -35.59 -25.82
CA GLY A 375 -34.73 -36.56 -25.27
C GLY A 375 -34.08 -37.76 -24.62
N GLU A 376 -34.71 -38.25 -23.56
CA GLU A 376 -34.38 -39.51 -22.91
C GLU A 376 -34.49 -40.67 -23.91
N ARG A 377 -33.56 -41.63 -23.84
CA ARG A 377 -33.76 -42.95 -24.42
C ARG A 377 -33.21 -44.01 -23.49
N SER A 378 -34.13 -44.64 -22.75
CA SER A 378 -33.83 -45.59 -21.68
C SER A 378 -33.12 -46.84 -22.21
N LEU A 379 -32.10 -47.30 -21.47
CA LEU A 379 -31.69 -48.70 -21.45
C LEU A 379 -31.43 -49.14 -20.00
N SER A 380 -31.60 -50.44 -19.76
CA SER A 380 -31.82 -51.05 -18.45
C SER A 380 -30.53 -51.48 -17.74
N ILE A 381 -30.57 -51.44 -16.41
CA ILE A 381 -29.60 -52.11 -15.54
C ILE A 381 -29.76 -53.63 -15.65
N SER A 382 -28.65 -54.36 -15.71
CA SER A 382 -28.59 -55.80 -15.45
C SER A 382 -27.28 -56.13 -14.72
N ASN A 383 -27.38 -56.53 -13.45
CA ASN A 383 -26.25 -56.99 -12.66
C ASN A 383 -25.88 -58.43 -13.08
N VAL A 384 -24.57 -58.73 -13.16
CA VAL A 384 -24.03 -60.09 -13.02
C VAL A 384 -22.80 -60.01 -12.11
N ASP A 385 -22.64 -61.00 -11.26
CA ASP A 385 -21.62 -61.11 -10.20
C ASP A 385 -20.36 -61.87 -10.69
N GLY A 386 -19.22 -61.73 -10.01
CA GLY A 386 -17.99 -62.43 -10.36
C GLY A 386 -16.69 -61.87 -9.77
N SER A 387 -16.25 -62.46 -8.65
CA SER A 387 -14.87 -62.40 -8.10
C SER A 387 -14.33 -63.86 -8.05
N PRO A 388 -13.06 -64.16 -7.65
CA PRO A 388 -12.00 -63.32 -7.07
C PRO A 388 -10.60 -63.57 -7.71
N ASP A 389 -9.53 -63.50 -6.89
CA ASP A 389 -8.17 -64.07 -7.08
C ASP A 389 -7.17 -63.25 -7.96
N ASP A 390 -5.88 -63.06 -7.60
CA ASP A 390 -5.13 -63.43 -6.38
C ASP A 390 -3.82 -62.58 -6.21
N SER A 391 -3.30 -62.47 -4.97
CA SER A 391 -1.87 -62.28 -4.61
C SER A 391 -1.10 -60.99 -5.05
N SER A 392 0.02 -60.54 -4.45
CA SER A 392 0.57 -60.67 -3.09
C SER A 392 1.72 -59.66 -2.81
N SER A 393 2.16 -59.61 -1.54
CA SER A 393 3.40 -59.08 -0.91
C SER A 393 4.72 -58.95 -1.71
N ALA A 394 5.78 -58.22 -1.27
CA ALA A 394 5.97 -57.14 -0.26
C ALA A 394 7.46 -56.67 -0.15
N SER A 395 7.69 -55.56 0.57
CA SER A 395 8.78 -55.30 1.56
C SER A 395 10.28 -55.09 1.18
N ASN A 396 10.89 -54.11 1.88
CA ASN A 396 12.29 -54.04 2.39
C ASN A 396 13.47 -53.86 1.39
N SER A 397 14.66 -53.34 1.75
CA SER A 397 15.15 -52.60 2.95
C SER A 397 16.58 -52.03 2.73
N GLY A 398 17.06 -51.11 3.60
CA GLY A 398 18.44 -50.55 3.63
C GLY A 398 18.43 -49.04 3.42
N ILE A 399 19.03 -48.15 4.24
CA ILE A 399 20.20 -48.17 5.14
C ILE A 399 21.54 -48.28 4.37
N ASP A 400 22.25 -47.16 4.27
CA ASP A 400 23.60 -47.01 4.85
C ASP A 400 24.04 -45.54 4.93
N THR A 401 24.90 -45.22 5.90
CA THR A 401 25.67 -43.98 6.02
C THR A 401 27.16 -44.29 6.09
N PRO A 402 28.03 -43.30 5.84
CA PRO A 402 29.35 -43.31 6.47
C PRO A 402 29.67 -42.00 7.21
N THR A 403 30.26 -42.13 8.40
CA THR A 403 30.86 -41.06 9.20
C THR A 403 32.38 -41.19 9.22
N ASN A 404 33.10 -40.06 9.31
CA ASN A 404 34.43 -39.88 9.97
C ASN A 404 35.07 -38.54 9.53
N SER A 405 36.02 -37.91 10.23
CA SER A 405 36.38 -37.82 11.67
C SER A 405 37.60 -36.87 11.81
N CYS A 406 38.03 -36.56 13.05
CA CYS A 406 39.25 -35.83 13.45
C CYS A 406 39.18 -34.28 13.38
N ASN A 407 39.51 -33.45 14.39
CA ASN A 407 40.53 -33.42 15.49
C ASN A 407 41.86 -32.75 15.06
N ASP A 408 42.55 -31.86 15.81
CA ASP A 408 42.34 -31.20 17.14
C ASP A 408 43.20 -29.88 17.27
N ASP A 409 42.85 -29.03 18.26
CA ASP A 409 43.63 -28.10 19.16
C ASP A 409 44.77 -27.13 18.71
N ASP A 410 44.83 -25.89 19.29
CA ASP A 410 45.79 -25.49 20.38
C ASP A 410 45.65 -24.01 20.94
N GLU A 411 46.28 -23.70 22.12
CA GLU A 411 46.37 -22.38 22.85
C GLU A 411 47.84 -21.80 22.92
N GLU A 412 48.30 -20.73 23.63
CA GLU A 412 47.90 -19.64 24.59
C GLU A 412 48.86 -18.42 24.22
N VAL A 413 48.71 -17.10 24.48
CA VAL A 413 47.65 -16.15 24.93
C VAL A 413 48.27 -14.72 25.19
N ARG A 414 47.46 -13.73 25.64
CA ARG A 414 47.85 -12.49 26.42
C ARG A 414 48.69 -11.42 25.63
N ARG A 415 48.85 -10.15 26.06
CA ARG A 415 48.61 -9.44 27.35
C ARG A 415 48.53 -7.89 27.19
N SER A 416 47.70 -7.21 28.01
CA SER A 416 47.87 -5.82 28.57
C SER A 416 48.03 -4.58 27.64
N SER A 417 47.59 -3.34 27.97
CA SER A 417 46.83 -2.78 29.12
C SER A 417 46.49 -1.27 28.96
N ALA A 418 45.62 -0.75 29.85
CA ALA A 418 45.65 0.60 30.47
C ALA A 418 44.83 1.79 29.90
N THR A 419 43.56 1.86 30.34
CA THR A 419 42.91 2.99 31.05
C THR A 419 42.95 4.45 30.55
N ALA A 420 41.76 5.04 30.43
CA ALA A 420 41.42 6.37 30.97
C ALA A 420 39.96 6.36 31.52
N LYS A 421 39.62 7.27 32.45
CA LYS A 421 38.26 7.42 33.03
C LYS A 421 37.64 8.76 32.61
N LEU A 422 36.31 8.87 32.59
CA LEU A 422 35.60 10.11 32.94
C LEU A 422 34.11 9.88 33.31
N SER A 423 33.70 10.53 34.41
CA SER A 423 32.34 10.86 34.89
C SER A 423 31.10 10.07 34.42
N GLU A 424 30.45 9.42 35.39
CA GLU A 424 29.01 9.13 35.36
C GLU A 424 28.17 10.42 35.42
N PHE A 425 26.97 10.42 34.83
CA PHE A 425 25.93 11.42 35.07
C PHE A 425 24.56 10.72 35.13
N HIS A 426 23.77 10.98 36.17
CA HIS A 426 22.43 10.42 36.32
C HIS A 426 21.39 11.24 35.54
N THR A 427 20.59 10.57 34.71
CA THR A 427 19.40 11.14 34.04
C THR A 427 18.11 10.58 34.67
N GLY A 428 18.01 10.72 36.00
CA GLY A 428 16.90 10.21 36.81
C GLY A 428 16.16 11.29 37.58
N ASP A 429 15.84 12.42 36.95
CA ASP A 429 15.01 13.50 37.54
C ASP A 429 14.38 14.39 36.44
N VAL A 430 13.30 13.91 35.81
CA VAL A 430 12.44 14.72 34.91
C VAL A 430 10.95 14.42 35.14
N PHE A 431 10.59 13.17 35.44
CA PHE A 431 9.21 12.75 35.71
C PHE A 431 8.85 12.80 37.20
N ALA A 432 8.94 13.98 37.80
CA ALA A 432 8.42 14.26 39.14
C ALA A 432 7.71 15.63 39.19
N ASN A 433 6.59 15.68 39.90
CA ASN A 433 5.84 16.89 40.27
C ASN A 433 5.20 17.71 39.12
N LYS A 434 4.03 17.26 38.67
CA LYS A 434 2.83 18.13 38.79
C LYS A 434 1.57 17.31 39.03
N GLU A 435 0.69 17.87 39.86
CA GLU A 435 -0.32 17.10 40.58
C GLU A 435 -1.61 16.86 39.79
N SER A 436 -2.10 15.63 39.93
CA SER A 436 -3.47 15.17 39.75
C SER A 436 -4.56 16.24 39.87
N LYS A 437 -5.36 16.42 38.81
CA LYS A 437 -6.74 16.90 38.94
C LYS A 437 -7.71 16.04 38.16
N ASN A 438 -8.58 15.38 38.92
CA ASN A 438 -9.66 14.48 38.52
C ASN A 438 -10.38 14.90 37.23
N TYR A 439 -10.58 13.94 36.33
CA TYR A 439 -11.79 13.90 35.49
C TYR A 439 -12.51 12.57 35.68
N LEU A 440 -13.85 12.63 35.68
CA LEU A 440 -14.68 11.50 36.10
C LEU A 440 -14.90 10.49 34.97
N SER A 441 -14.94 9.22 35.33
CA SER A 441 -15.44 8.16 34.47
C SER A 441 -16.92 8.36 34.15
N PHE A 442 -17.25 8.67 32.89
CA PHE A 442 -18.61 8.52 32.37
C PHE A 442 -18.71 7.25 31.54
N ARG A 443 -19.48 6.29 32.05
CA ARG A 443 -19.81 5.02 31.41
C ARG A 443 -21.24 5.11 30.89
N GLN A 444 -21.44 4.91 29.59
CA GLN A 444 -22.76 4.66 29.00
C GLN A 444 -22.76 3.33 28.25
N GLN A 445 -23.95 2.76 28.09
CA GLN A 445 -24.20 1.43 27.51
C GLN A 445 -25.10 1.57 26.27
N GLY A 446 -24.95 0.68 25.30
CA GLY A 446 -25.79 0.58 24.10
C GLY A 446 -25.40 1.58 22.99
N ASP A 447 -25.45 1.23 21.71
CA ASP A 447 -26.06 0.05 21.08
C ASP A 447 -25.08 -0.74 20.19
N ASP A 448 -25.32 -2.05 20.09
CA ASP A 448 -24.64 -2.95 19.17
C ASP A 448 -25.20 -2.85 17.74
N LEU A 449 -24.37 -2.43 16.79
CA LEU A 449 -24.55 -2.72 15.37
C LEU A 449 -23.23 -3.18 14.76
N GLN A 450 -22.94 -4.47 14.95
CA GLN A 450 -21.82 -5.14 14.30
C GLN A 450 -21.95 -5.03 12.77
N ARG A 451 -20.97 -4.37 12.15
CA ARG A 451 -20.61 -4.58 10.74
C ARG A 451 -19.17 -5.05 10.73
N GLU A 452 -18.98 -6.32 10.38
CA GLU A 452 -17.64 -6.87 10.13
C GLU A 452 -16.96 -6.02 9.04
N ARG A 453 -15.74 -5.55 9.31
CA ARG A 453 -14.90 -4.86 8.33
C ARG A 453 -13.82 -5.82 7.87
N ASP A 454 -13.65 -5.91 6.56
CA ASP A 454 -12.65 -6.72 5.86
C ASP A 454 -11.27 -6.05 5.98
N PRO A 455 -10.32 -6.57 6.80
CA PRO A 455 -9.13 -5.84 7.26
C PRO A 455 -8.03 -5.68 6.19
N LEU A 456 -8.29 -6.06 4.94
CA LEU A 456 -7.34 -6.03 3.82
C LEU A 456 -7.66 -4.93 2.79
N THR A 457 -8.19 -3.80 3.24
CA THR A 457 -8.54 -2.67 2.37
C THR A 457 -7.72 -1.40 2.68
N PRO A 458 -6.55 -1.20 2.04
CA PRO A 458 -5.92 0.12 2.01
C PRO A 458 -6.88 1.16 1.43
N GLU A 459 -7.09 2.28 2.13
CA GLU A 459 -8.02 3.35 1.70
C GLU A 459 -7.55 4.06 0.42
N ASN A 460 -6.25 3.98 0.10
CA ASN A 460 -5.61 4.49 -1.12
C ASN A 460 -6.05 3.73 -2.40
N SER A 461 -7.34 3.84 -2.74
CA SER A 461 -7.94 3.38 -3.99
C SER A 461 -9.02 4.39 -4.39
N PHE A 462 -8.71 5.27 -5.36
CA PHE A 462 -9.41 6.55 -5.66
C PHE A 462 -10.41 6.96 -4.56
N ALA A 463 -9.88 7.53 -3.47
CA ALA A 463 -10.52 7.60 -2.15
C ALA A 463 -11.64 8.65 -2.04
N GLU A 464 -12.61 8.60 -2.95
CA GLU A 464 -13.79 9.48 -2.95
C GLU A 464 -14.72 9.04 -1.80
N SER A 465 -14.69 9.76 -0.69
CA SER A 465 -15.70 9.68 0.37
C SER A 465 -17.07 10.10 -0.17
N HIS A 466 -18.16 9.51 0.35
CA HIS A 466 -19.54 9.67 -0.13
C HIS A 466 -19.85 10.96 -0.92
N PHE A 467 -20.25 10.79 -2.18
CA PHE A 467 -20.64 11.86 -3.08
C PHE A 467 -21.88 12.62 -2.58
N ASP A 468 -21.65 13.76 -1.93
CA ASP A 468 -22.62 14.86 -1.86
C ASP A 468 -22.45 15.80 -3.07
N GLN A 469 -23.49 16.56 -3.41
CA GLN A 469 -23.49 17.49 -4.54
C GLN A 469 -22.44 18.61 -4.42
N SER A 470 -21.95 18.91 -3.20
CA SER A 470 -20.82 19.80 -2.98
C SER A 470 -19.49 19.33 -3.61
N TYR A 471 -19.33 18.02 -3.86
CA TYR A 471 -18.07 17.43 -4.33
C TYR A 471 -17.64 17.91 -5.73
N LYS A 472 -18.60 18.09 -6.66
CA LYS A 472 -18.34 18.52 -8.05
C LYS A 472 -17.43 19.76 -8.13
N LYS A 473 -17.67 20.75 -7.26
CA LYS A 473 -16.95 22.04 -7.31
C LYS A 473 -15.52 21.99 -6.77
N PHE A 474 -15.06 20.86 -6.22
CA PHE A 474 -13.71 20.69 -5.69
C PHE A 474 -12.80 19.86 -6.61
N VAL A 475 -13.37 18.94 -7.39
CA VAL A 475 -12.64 18.10 -8.36
C VAL A 475 -12.17 18.91 -9.58
N LEU A 476 -12.97 19.90 -10.00
CA LEU A 476 -12.85 20.72 -11.23
C LEU A 476 -11.54 21.52 -11.45
N ASN A 477 -10.59 21.51 -10.51
CA ASN A 477 -9.35 22.31 -10.57
C ASN A 477 -8.06 21.44 -10.45
N HIS A 478 -8.19 20.11 -10.43
CA HIS A 478 -7.11 19.21 -10.00
C HIS A 478 -7.00 17.90 -10.80
N MET A 479 -7.68 17.74 -11.93
CA MET A 479 -7.57 16.60 -12.86
C MET A 479 -7.70 17.06 -14.32
N ASP A 480 -6.66 17.71 -14.83
CA ASP A 480 -6.46 17.93 -16.28
C ASP A 480 -6.18 16.58 -16.99
N SER A 481 -7.24 15.77 -17.10
CA SER A 481 -7.24 14.48 -17.78
C SER A 481 -6.97 14.65 -19.27
N ASP A 482 -7.32 15.81 -19.82
CA ASP A 482 -7.04 16.13 -21.21
C ASP A 482 -5.55 16.40 -21.43
N ALA A 483 -4.80 17.02 -20.51
CA ALA A 483 -3.35 17.06 -20.60
C ALA A 483 -2.70 15.70 -20.37
N ILE A 484 -3.23 14.85 -19.47
CA ILE A 484 -2.74 13.46 -19.31
C ILE A 484 -2.96 12.68 -20.62
N GLU A 485 -4.16 12.70 -21.19
CA GLU A 485 -4.46 12.01 -22.44
C GLU A 485 -3.72 12.62 -23.65
N LYS A 486 -3.53 13.94 -23.68
CA LYS A 486 -2.79 14.69 -24.71
C LYS A 486 -1.28 14.48 -24.60
N LYS A 487 -0.71 14.23 -23.41
CA LYS A 487 0.63 13.64 -23.27
C LYS A 487 0.62 12.23 -23.87
N LEU A 488 -0.19 11.33 -23.32
CA LEU A 488 -0.28 9.91 -23.74
C LEU A 488 -0.52 9.70 -25.25
N ARG A 489 -1.12 10.68 -25.95
CA ARG A 489 -1.35 10.72 -27.41
C ARG A 489 -0.28 11.47 -28.23
N LYS A 490 0.46 12.44 -27.66
CA LYS A 490 1.49 13.23 -28.39
C LYS A 490 2.89 12.65 -28.26
N GLU A 491 3.14 11.99 -27.14
CA GLU A 491 4.45 11.56 -26.68
C GLU A 491 4.55 10.04 -26.92
N ASN A 492 5.69 9.56 -27.46
CA ASN A 492 5.94 8.13 -27.71
C ASN A 492 6.20 7.39 -26.39
N PHE A 493 5.20 7.39 -25.51
CA PHE A 493 5.36 7.19 -24.07
C PHE A 493 4.61 5.96 -23.58
N PHE A 494 5.09 4.79 -23.97
CA PHE A 494 5.41 3.76 -23.00
C PHE A 494 6.75 3.18 -23.45
N ARG A 495 7.73 3.10 -22.54
CA ARG A 495 8.92 2.29 -22.80
C ARG A 495 8.50 0.82 -22.70
N GLU A 496 8.16 0.23 -23.84
CA GLU A 496 8.38 -1.20 -24.01
C GLU A 496 9.88 -1.48 -23.73
N ALA A 497 10.20 -2.66 -23.22
CA ALA A 497 11.59 -3.01 -23.03
C ALA A 497 12.19 -3.34 -24.39
N ASP A 498 13.05 -2.46 -24.90
CA ASP A 498 14.22 -2.93 -25.65
C ASP A 498 14.99 -3.92 -24.76
N GLU A 499 15.53 -4.98 -25.37
CA GLU A 499 15.98 -6.24 -24.73
C GLU A 499 17.00 -6.10 -23.57
#